data_AF-N6X6N9-F1
#
_entry.id   AF-N6X6N9-F1
#
_cell.length_a   1.000
_cell.length_b   1.000
_cell.length_c   1.000
_cell.angle_alpha   90.00
_cell.angle_beta   90.00
_cell.angle_gamma   90.00
#
_symmetry.space_group_name_H-M   'P 1'
#
loop_
_entity.id
_entity.type
_entity.pdbx_description
1 polymer ?
#
loop_
_entity_poly.entity_id
_entity_poly.type
_entity_poly.pdbx_seq_one_letter_code
_entity_poly.pdbx_strand_id
1 'polypeptide(L)'
;MDAHGQIHHEFAACGPNELWLTDITEHQTGEGKLYMCCVKDVFSNRIVGYSIASRMKSRLTVDALNNAVAMRGDVSGCIVHSDRGSQFPIE
;
A
#
# COMPACT_ATOMS: atom_id res chain seq x y z
N MET A 1 -11.47 5.27 19.49
CA MET A 1 -10.74 6.56 19.56
C MET A 1 -10.12 6.61 20.95
N ASP A 2 -8.80 6.57 21.06
CA ASP A 2 -8.13 6.63 22.36
C ASP A 2 -8.13 8.05 22.95
N ALA A 3 -7.54 8.20 24.14
CA ALA A 3 -7.45 9.48 24.85
C ALA A 3 -6.69 10.57 24.08
N HIS A 4 -5.99 10.22 22.99
CA HIS A 4 -5.27 11.14 22.11
C HIS A 4 -6.01 11.39 20.79
N GLY A 5 -7.23 10.87 20.66
CA GLY A 5 -8.03 11.02 19.46
C GLY A 5 -7.68 10.05 18.34
N GLN A 6 -6.88 9.01 18.59
CA GLN A 6 -6.51 8.04 17.55
C GLN A 6 -7.59 6.99 17.39
N ILE A 7 -8.12 6.84 16.18
CA ILE A 7 -9.00 5.72 15.83
C ILE A 7 -8.12 4.52 15.52
N HIS A 8 -8.13 3.51 16.40
CA HIS A 8 -7.44 2.24 16.17
C HIS A 8 -8.31 1.43 15.20
N HIS A 9 -7.88 1.33 13.95
CA HIS A 9 -8.45 0.33 13.04
C HIS A 9 -7.77 -1.00 13.34
N GLU A 10 -8.55 -1.99 13.77
CA GLU A 10 -8.06 -3.36 13.90
C GLU A 10 -7.93 -3.97 12.51
N PHE A 11 -6.71 -3.98 11.97
CA PHE A 11 -6.38 -4.68 10.73
C PHE A 11 -6.00 -6.12 11.06
N ALA A 12 -7.00 -7.01 11.07
CA ALA A 12 -6.83 -8.44 11.30
C ALA A 12 -7.22 -9.24 10.06
N ALA A 13 -6.51 -10.34 9.81
CA ALA A 13 -6.80 -11.32 8.78
C ALA A 13 -6.56 -12.72 9.34
N CYS A 14 -7.46 -13.66 9.03
CA CYS A 14 -7.39 -15.06 9.45
C CYS A 14 -6.70 -15.94 8.40
N GLY A 15 -6.54 -15.44 7.19
CA GLY A 15 -5.89 -16.14 6.07
C GLY A 15 -5.19 -15.23 5.08
N PRO A 16 -4.31 -15.79 4.22
CA PRO A 16 -3.66 -15.02 3.16
C PRO A 16 -4.67 -14.44 2.17
N ASN A 17 -4.38 -13.26 1.62
CA ASN A 17 -5.22 -12.54 0.65
C ASN A 17 -6.62 -12.14 1.15
N GLU A 18 -6.85 -12.11 2.46
CA GLU A 18 -8.10 -11.56 3.01
C GLU A 18 -8.04 -10.03 3.13
N LEU A 19 -6.90 -9.51 3.56
CA LEU A 19 -6.68 -8.07 3.77
C LEU A 19 -5.28 -7.67 3.33
N TRP A 20 -5.21 -6.73 2.40
CA TRP A 20 -4.00 -6.06 1.97
C TRP A 20 -3.99 -4.62 2.40
N LEU A 21 -2.82 -4.15 2.85
CA LEU A 21 -2.55 -2.74 3.13
C LEU A 21 -1.68 -2.16 2.02
N THR A 22 -1.95 -0.93 1.61
CA THR A 22 -1.08 -0.19 0.70
C THR A 22 -0.65 1.13 1.31
N ASP A 23 0.63 1.46 1.12
CA ASP A 23 1.20 2.75 1.48
C ASP A 23 2.10 3.27 0.34
N ILE A 24 2.22 4.59 0.23
CA ILE A 24 3.18 5.26 -0.64
C ILE A 24 4.22 5.96 0.23
N THR A 25 5.47 5.56 0.09
CA THR A 25 6.60 6.19 0.77
C THR A 25 7.50 6.93 -0.21
N GLU A 26 7.94 8.13 0.16
CA GLU A 26 8.99 8.88 -0.52
C GLU A 26 10.36 8.52 0.08
N HIS A 27 11.33 8.21 -0.76
CA HIS A 27 12.71 7.95 -0.39
C HIS A 27 13.64 8.96 -1.09
N GLN A 28 14.57 9.53 -0.33
CA GLN A 28 15.64 10.37 -0.89
C GLN A 28 16.78 9.49 -1.41
N THR A 29 17.26 9.76 -2.62
CA THR A 29 18.40 9.06 -3.24
C THR A 29 19.42 10.06 -3.77
N GLY A 30 20.59 9.59 -4.20
CA GLY A 30 21.62 10.43 -4.82
C GLY A 30 21.19 11.05 -6.16
N GLU A 31 20.15 10.50 -6.81
CA GLU A 31 19.63 10.95 -8.10
C GLU A 31 18.32 11.76 -7.96
N GLY A 32 17.90 12.04 -6.73
CA GLY A 32 16.66 12.74 -6.41
C GLY A 32 15.64 11.85 -5.69
N LYS A 33 14.37 12.29 -5.71
CA LYS A 33 13.27 11.63 -5.00
C LYS A 33 12.80 10.37 -5.72
N LEU A 34 12.54 9.32 -4.96
CA LEU A 34 11.94 8.07 -5.41
C LEU A 34 10.66 7.82 -4.63
N TYR A 35 9.57 7.51 -5.32
CA TYR A 35 8.30 7.14 -4.73
C TYR A 35 8.09 5.64 -4.90
N MET A 36 7.73 4.95 -3.83
CA MET A 36 7.44 3.52 -3.84
C MET A 36 6.07 3.27 -3.22
N CYS A 37 5.24 2.49 -3.91
CA CYS A 37 4.03 1.93 -3.32
C CYS A 37 4.25 0.45 -3.04
N CYS A 38 3.96 0.01 -1.82
CA CYS A 38 4.01 -1.39 -1.42
C CYS A 38 2.62 -1.92 -1.10
N VAL A 39 2.34 -3.16 -1.47
CA VAL A 39 1.16 -3.92 -1.08
C VAL A 39 1.59 -4.99 -0.08
N LYS A 40 1.08 -4.91 1.14
CA LYS A 40 1.39 -5.83 2.23
C LYS A 40 0.20 -6.73 2.53
N ASP A 41 0.42 -8.03 2.56
CA ASP A 41 -0.56 -8.99 3.05
C ASP A 41 -0.54 -9.04 4.59
N VAL A 42 -1.67 -8.75 5.24
CA VAL A 42 -1.75 -8.63 6.71
C VAL A 42 -1.46 -9.95 7.40
N PHE A 43 -2.02 -11.05 6.88
CA PHE A 43 -1.87 -12.38 7.49
C PHE A 43 -0.41 -12.87 7.47
N SER A 44 0.24 -12.82 6.31
CA SER A 44 1.61 -13.32 6.16
C SER A 44 2.69 -12.31 6.51
N ASN A 45 2.32 -11.05 6.72
CA ASN A 45 3.23 -9.92 6.94
C ASN A 45 4.24 -9.71 5.78
N ARG A 46 3.92 -10.18 4.57
CA ARG A 46 4.79 -10.09 3.38
C ARG A 46 4.37 -8.95 2.46
N ILE A 47 5.35 -8.35 1.79
CA ILE A 47 5.09 -7.51 0.62
C ILE A 47 4.78 -8.43 -0.56
N VAL A 48 3.57 -8.33 -1.09
CA VAL A 48 3.06 -9.19 -2.17
C VAL A 48 3.06 -8.51 -3.53
N GLY A 49 3.24 -7.19 -3.57
CA GLY A 49 3.50 -6.43 -4.79
C GLY A 49 4.00 -5.03 -4.49
N TYR A 50 4.59 -4.39 -5.49
CA TYR A 50 5.10 -3.02 -5.38
C TYR A 50 5.20 -2.32 -6.74
N SER A 51 5.34 -1.00 -6.70
CA SER A 51 5.68 -0.18 -7.87
C SER A 51 6.52 1.02 -7.45
N ILE A 52 7.39 1.49 -8.33
CA ILE A 52 8.37 2.56 -8.06
C ILE A 52 8.35 3.58 -9.20
N ALA A 53 8.43 4.87 -8.88
CA ALA A 53 8.56 5.95 -9.85
C ALA A 53 9.38 7.13 -9.31
N SER A 54 10.02 7.89 -10.20
CA SER A 54 10.77 9.11 -9.85
C SER A 54 9.90 10.35 -9.58
N ARG A 55 8.58 10.25 -9.74
CA ARG A 55 7.60 11.30 -9.44
C ARG A 55 6.38 10.67 -8.77
N MET A 56 5.73 11.41 -7.88
CA MET A 56 4.47 11.00 -7.29
C MET A 56 3.41 10.90 -8.38
N LYS A 57 2.81 9.71 -8.54
CA LYS A 57 1.78 9.44 -9.54
C LYS A 57 0.66 8.65 -8.88
N SER A 58 -0.59 9.05 -9.12
CA SER A 58 -1.78 8.29 -8.68
C SER A 58 -1.80 6.85 -9.20
N ARG A 59 -1.12 6.58 -10.32
CA ARG A 59 -0.99 5.23 -10.90
C ARG A 59 -0.09 4.28 -10.10
N LEU A 60 0.75 4.78 -9.20
CA LEU A 60 1.72 3.95 -8.48
C LEU A 60 1.04 2.84 -7.66
N THR A 61 -0.08 3.15 -6.99
CA THR A 61 -0.86 2.17 -6.24
C THR A 61 -1.56 1.17 -7.16
N VAL A 62 -2.08 1.62 -8.30
CA VAL A 62 -2.73 0.74 -9.28
C VAL A 62 -1.72 -0.26 -9.85
N ASP A 63 -0.53 0.21 -10.21
CA ASP A 63 0.54 -0.63 -10.74
C ASP A 63 1.03 -1.63 -9.69
N ALA A 64 1.16 -1.22 -8.42
CA ALA A 64 1.54 -2.09 -7.32
C ALA A 64 0.49 -3.18 -7.05
N LEU A 65 -0.80 -2.84 -7.11
CA LEU A 65 -1.89 -3.81 -6.98
C LEU A 65 -1.94 -4.79 -8.15
N ASN A 66 -1.77 -4.31 -9.38
CA ASN A 66 -1.68 -5.17 -10.56
C ASN A 66 -0.51 -6.15 -10.44
N ASN A 67 0.65 -5.68 -9.96
CA ASN A 67 1.80 -6.53 -9.66
C ASN A 67 1.46 -7.58 -8.60
N ALA A 68 0.78 -7.20 -7.52
CA ALA A 68 0.37 -8.13 -6.46
C ALA A 68 -0.59 -9.21 -6.95
N VAL A 69 -1.62 -8.83 -7.71
CA VAL A 69 -2.58 -9.77 -8.32
C VAL A 69 -1.86 -10.74 -9.24
N ALA A 70 -0.95 -10.25 -10.10
CA ALA A 70 -0.18 -11.10 -11.00
C ALA A 70 0.69 -12.13 -10.26
N MET A 71 1.22 -11.79 -9.09
CA MET A 71 2.05 -12.70 -8.28
C MET A 71 1.24 -13.69 -7.43
N ARG A 72 0.02 -13.34 -7.04
CA ARG A 72 -0.80 -14.13 -6.11
C ARG A 72 -1.88 -14.96 -6.81
N GLY A 73 -2.23 -14.60 -8.04
CA GLY A 73 -3.27 -15.29 -8.81
C GLY A 73 -4.67 -14.85 -8.41
N ASP A 74 -5.56 -15.81 -8.13
CA ASP A 74 -6.92 -15.51 -7.68
C ASP A 74 -6.91 -14.95 -6.25
N VAL A 75 -7.34 -13.70 -6.13
CA VAL A 75 -7.45 -12.96 -4.87
C VAL A 75 -8.87 -12.42 -4.68
N SER A 76 -9.85 -13.11 -5.27
CA SER A 76 -11.27 -12.79 -5.13
C SER A 76 -11.66 -12.67 -3.66
N GLY A 77 -12.30 -11.56 -3.31
CA GLY A 77 -12.71 -11.25 -1.93
C GLY A 77 -11.63 -10.57 -1.08
N CYS A 78 -10.42 -10.35 -1.60
CA CYS A 78 -9.39 -9.57 -0.90
C CYS A 78 -9.85 -8.12 -0.69
N ILE A 79 -9.82 -7.66 0.56
CA ILE A 79 -10.04 -6.26 0.91
C ILE A 79 -8.72 -5.52 0.78
N VAL A 80 -8.74 -4.35 0.16
CA VAL A 80 -7.56 -3.47 0.07
C VAL A 80 -7.82 -2.21 0.86
N HIS A 81 -6.97 -1.93 1.84
CA HIS A 81 -6.98 -0.68 2.59
C HIS A 81 -5.75 0.15 2.21
N SER A 82 -5.99 1.31 1.61
CA SER A 82 -4.93 2.29 1.38
C SER A 82 -4.93 3.27 2.54
N ASP A 83 -3.77 3.49 3.16
CA ASP A 83 -3.62 4.69 3.96
C ASP A 83 -3.69 5.88 2.99
N ARG A 84 -4.67 6.77 3.22
CA ARG A 84 -4.73 8.06 2.52
C ARG A 84 -3.97 9.06 3.37
N GLY A 85 -2.66 8.90 3.45
CA GLY A 85 -1.79 10.01 3.79
C GLY A 85 -2.10 11.13 2.78
N SER A 86 -2.56 12.29 3.26
CA SER A 86 -2.88 13.44 2.42
C SER A 86 -1.63 13.90 1.67
N GLN A 87 -1.37 13.32 0.50
CA GLN A 87 -0.28 13.70 -0.38
C GLN A 87 -0.88 14.14 -1.71
N PHE A 88 -1.49 15.32 -1.68
CA PHE A 88 -1.73 16.11 -2.87
C PHE A 88 -0.75 17.27 -2.86
N PRO A 89 0.30 17.27 -3.69
CA PRO A 89 0.79 18.53 -4.22
C PRO A 89 -0.32 19.04 -5.15
N ILE A 90 -1.05 20.06 -4.70
CA ILE A 90 -1.81 20.91 -5.61
C ILE A 90 -0.73 21.69 -6.37
N GLU A 91 -0.56 21.42 -7.67
CA GLU A 91 0.10 22.33 -8.60
C GLU A 91 -0.97 23.18 -9.29
#